data_AF-A0A1I5N5J3-F1
#
_entry.id   AF-A0A1I5N5J3-F1
#
_cell.length_a   1.000
_cell.length_b   1.000
_cell.length_c   1.000
_cell.angle_alpha   90.00
_cell.angle_beta   90.00
_cell.angle_gamma   90.00
#
_symmetry.space_group_name_H-M   'P 1'
#
loop_
_entity.id
_entity.type
_entity.pdbx_description
1 polymer ?
#
loop_
_entity_poly.entity_id
_entity_poly.type
_entity_poly.pdbx_seq_one_letter_code
_entity_poly.pdbx_strand_id
1 'polypeptide(L)'
;MTRAALLWTTGAGAVALAALVLWAVPFDWSEVRVQQATIAAVVVAAGWFMGFLLREIGQQLSRSERLRDAHRALYAEIQHNLGNLGTAEELQGFGQEMLGRIRDADGFVPFIPRERNDTVFRALVSEIHILPRTSIDPVVQYYSQLAALDALVDDMRGDSFKTMSPLRRADIYTDYIGIKLRLIEYGNEALATIDAYAKGGRRKARRVSEKRRAARREAQA
;
A
#
# COMPACT_ATOMS: atom_id res chain seq x y z
N MET A 1 -6.90 0.22 25.52
CA MET A 1 -7.71 -1.00 25.60
C MET A 1 -7.77 -1.63 24.21
N THR A 2 -7.43 -2.90 24.07
CA THR A 2 -7.60 -3.62 22.79
C THR A 2 -9.10 -3.75 22.48
N ARG A 3 -9.51 -3.68 21.21
CA ARG A 3 -10.93 -3.84 20.83
C ARG A 3 -11.53 -5.16 21.31
N ALA A 4 -10.69 -6.20 21.46
CA ALA A 4 -11.03 -7.46 22.11
C ALA A 4 -11.50 -7.28 23.58
N ALA A 5 -10.87 -6.41 24.36
CA ALA A 5 -11.31 -6.12 25.73
C ALA A 5 -12.66 -5.40 25.76
N LEU A 6 -12.91 -4.50 24.78
CA LEU A 6 -14.19 -3.82 24.64
C LEU A 6 -15.33 -4.80 24.26
N LEU A 7 -15.04 -5.76 23.38
CA LEU A 7 -15.97 -6.83 22.96
C LEU A 7 -16.28 -7.81 24.10
N TRP A 8 -15.29 -8.15 24.92
CA TRP A 8 -15.51 -8.92 26.14
C TRP A 8 -16.39 -8.16 27.13
N THR A 9 -16.18 -6.86 27.30
CA THR A 9 -17.01 -6.06 28.22
C THR A 9 -18.44 -5.86 27.73
N THR A 10 -18.70 -5.74 26.42
CA THR A 10 -20.06 -5.60 25.89
C THR A 10 -20.80 -6.94 25.85
N GLY A 11 -20.11 -8.03 25.49
CA GLY A 11 -20.65 -9.39 25.56
C GLY A 11 -20.95 -9.82 27.00
N ALA A 12 -19.97 -9.64 27.91
CA ALA A 12 -20.17 -9.91 29.33
C ALA A 12 -21.22 -8.98 29.95
N GLY A 13 -21.29 -7.73 29.50
CA GLY A 13 -22.31 -6.76 29.91
C GLY A 13 -23.72 -7.21 29.52
N ALA A 14 -23.94 -7.66 28.28
CA ALA A 14 -25.23 -8.17 27.83
C ALA A 14 -25.64 -9.46 28.56
N VAL A 15 -24.68 -10.38 28.78
CA VAL A 15 -24.92 -11.62 29.55
C VAL A 15 -25.22 -11.31 31.02
N ALA A 16 -24.48 -10.38 31.64
CA ALA A 16 -24.72 -9.95 33.01
C ALA A 16 -26.08 -9.26 33.16
N LEU A 17 -26.49 -8.43 32.19
CA LEU A 17 -27.78 -7.76 32.19
C LEU A 17 -28.93 -8.75 32.01
N ALA A 18 -28.77 -9.76 31.14
CA ALA A 18 -29.72 -10.86 30.99
C ALA A 18 -29.82 -11.73 32.26
N ALA A 19 -28.69 -12.04 32.90
CA ALA A 19 -28.66 -12.77 34.17
C ALA A 19 -29.31 -11.96 35.30
N LEU A 20 -29.09 -10.64 35.33
CA LEU A 20 -29.67 -9.73 36.33
C LEU A 20 -31.18 -9.58 36.14
N VAL A 21 -31.67 -9.54 34.89
CA VAL A 21 -33.10 -9.57 34.57
C VAL A 21 -33.74 -10.92 34.96
N LEU A 22 -33.07 -12.04 34.67
CA LEU A 22 -33.55 -13.37 35.06
C LEU A 22 -33.57 -13.57 36.58
N TRP A 23 -32.65 -12.94 37.30
CA TRP A 23 -32.59 -12.97 38.77
C TRP A 23 -33.60 -12.03 39.44
N ALA A 24 -33.84 -10.85 38.86
CA ALA A 24 -34.73 -9.83 39.43
C ALA A 24 -36.22 -10.10 39.20
N VAL A 25 -36.57 -10.98 38.25
CA VAL A 25 -37.97 -11.33 37.97
C VAL A 25 -38.35 -12.59 38.76
N PRO A 26 -39.43 -12.56 39.56
CA PRO A 26 -39.88 -13.70 40.36
C PRO A 26 -40.59 -14.73 39.47
N PHE A 27 -39.82 -15.41 38.62
CA PHE A 27 -40.32 -16.48 37.77
C PHE A 27 -40.66 -17.72 38.62
N ASP A 28 -41.84 -18.31 38.38
CA ASP A 28 -42.13 -19.65 38.88
C ASP A 28 -41.42 -20.68 38.00
N TRP A 29 -40.23 -21.09 38.46
CA TRP A 29 -39.39 -22.06 37.76
C TRP A 29 -39.99 -23.48 37.71
N SER A 30 -41.09 -23.73 38.43
CA SER A 30 -41.82 -25.00 38.34
C SER A 30 -42.68 -25.10 37.07
N GLU A 31 -43.00 -23.97 36.43
CA GLU A 31 -43.76 -23.95 35.19
C GLU A 31 -42.91 -24.36 33.98
N VAL A 32 -43.32 -25.44 33.33
CA VAL A 32 -42.68 -25.97 32.11
C VAL A 32 -42.59 -24.91 31.00
N ARG A 33 -43.58 -24.00 30.90
CA ARG A 33 -43.59 -22.94 29.87
C ARG A 33 -42.48 -21.92 30.08
N VAL A 34 -42.22 -21.53 31.33
CA VAL A 34 -41.15 -20.60 31.69
C VAL A 34 -39.78 -21.23 31.39
N GLN A 35 -39.61 -22.51 31.69
CA GLN A 35 -38.40 -23.26 31.36
C GLN A 35 -38.15 -23.30 29.84
N GLN A 36 -39.18 -23.62 29.06
CA GLN A 36 -39.10 -23.66 27.59
C GLN A 36 -38.76 -22.29 26.99
N ALA A 37 -39.44 -21.23 27.45
CA ALA A 37 -39.18 -19.86 27.00
C ALA A 37 -37.74 -19.41 27.34
N THR A 38 -37.25 -19.77 28.53
CA THR A 38 -35.88 -19.45 28.96
C THR A 38 -34.85 -20.18 28.10
N ILE A 39 -35.02 -21.48 27.85
CA ILE A 39 -34.13 -22.25 26.98
C ILE A 39 -34.13 -21.66 25.56
N ALA A 40 -35.30 -21.34 25.01
CA ALA A 40 -35.42 -20.74 23.69
C ALA A 40 -34.69 -19.38 23.63
N ALA A 41 -34.87 -18.51 24.63
CA ALA A 41 -34.20 -17.22 24.70
C ALA A 41 -32.67 -17.36 24.78
N VAL A 42 -32.17 -18.30 25.59
CA VAL A 42 -30.72 -18.58 25.71
C VAL A 42 -30.15 -19.07 24.38
N VAL A 43 -30.83 -20.02 23.72
CA VAL A 43 -30.38 -20.55 22.42
C VAL A 43 -30.34 -19.45 21.34
N VAL A 44 -31.37 -18.60 21.28
CA VAL A 44 -31.42 -17.48 20.34
C VAL A 44 -30.31 -16.46 20.63
N ALA A 45 -30.12 -16.08 21.90
CA ALA A 45 -29.07 -15.15 22.31
C ALA A 45 -27.66 -15.69 22.02
N ALA A 46 -27.42 -16.98 22.31
CA ALA A 46 -26.17 -17.66 22.00
C ALA A 46 -25.91 -17.71 20.49
N GLY A 47 -26.93 -18.01 19.68
CA GLY A 47 -26.84 -18.00 18.23
C GLY A 47 -26.48 -16.63 17.66
N TRP A 48 -27.12 -15.55 18.16
CA TRP A 48 -26.81 -14.18 17.73
C TRP A 48 -25.39 -13.75 18.14
N PHE A 49 -24.99 -14.05 19.38
CA PHE A 49 -23.65 -13.73 19.88
C PHE A 49 -22.56 -14.48 19.12
N MET A 50 -22.76 -15.77 18.84
CA MET A 50 -21.86 -16.57 18.02
C MET A 50 -21.75 -16.01 16.60
N GLY A 51 -22.88 -15.68 15.96
CA GLY A 51 -22.88 -15.07 14.63
C GLY A 51 -22.22 -13.68 14.60
N PHE A 52 -22.32 -12.91 15.68
CA PHE A 52 -21.60 -11.66 15.83
C PHE A 52 -20.08 -11.87 15.96
N LEU A 53 -19.64 -12.81 16.80
CA LEU A 53 -18.22 -13.16 16.94
C LEU A 53 -17.60 -13.65 15.63
N LEU A 54 -18.28 -14.55 14.92
CA LEU A 54 -17.81 -15.07 13.63
C LEU A 54 -17.69 -13.96 12.58
N ARG A 55 -18.65 -13.02 12.53
CA ARG A 55 -18.59 -11.86 11.64
C ARG A 55 -17.39 -10.95 11.93
N GLU A 56 -17.14 -10.65 13.20
CA GLU A 56 -16.02 -9.79 13.60
C GLU A 56 -14.66 -10.46 13.31
N ILE A 57 -14.52 -11.75 13.62
CA ILE A 57 -13.31 -12.53 13.31
C ILE A 57 -13.09 -12.58 11.79
N GLY A 58 -14.14 -12.84 11.01
CA GLY A 58 -14.09 -12.87 9.55
C GLY A 58 -13.68 -11.52 8.96
N GLN A 59 -14.19 -10.41 9.49
CA GLN A 59 -13.79 -9.06 9.06
C GLN A 59 -12.30 -8.81 9.28
N GLN A 60 -11.75 -9.20 10.43
CA GLN A 60 -10.32 -9.00 10.72
C GLN A 60 -9.41 -9.89 9.87
N LEU A 61 -9.78 -11.16 9.70
CA LEU A 61 -9.05 -12.08 8.82
C LEU A 61 -9.02 -11.55 7.38
N SER A 62 -10.16 -11.11 6.86
CA SER A 62 -10.27 -10.55 5.51
C SER A 62 -9.39 -9.31 5.34
N ARG A 63 -9.23 -8.46 6.37
CA ARG A 63 -8.36 -7.28 6.29
C ARG A 63 -6.88 -7.68 6.24
N SER A 64 -6.49 -8.70 6.99
CA SER A 64 -5.10 -9.20 7.00
C SER A 64 -4.72 -9.88 5.69
N GLU A 65 -5.66 -10.60 5.08
CA GLU A 65 -5.51 -11.23 3.77
C GLU A 65 -5.40 -10.16 2.68
N ARG A 66 -6.35 -9.21 2.62
CA ARG A 66 -6.31 -8.08 1.69
C ARG A 66 -5.02 -7.27 1.79
N LEU A 67 -4.54 -7.01 3.01
CA LEU A 67 -3.27 -6.32 3.21
C LEU A 67 -2.10 -7.12 2.60
N ARG A 68 -2.07 -8.43 2.84
CA ARG A 68 -1.01 -9.32 2.34
C ARG A 68 -1.04 -9.39 0.81
N ASP A 69 -2.23 -9.52 0.22
CA ASP A 69 -2.41 -9.59 -1.22
C ASP A 69 -2.05 -8.27 -1.89
N ALA A 70 -2.47 -7.13 -1.30
CA ALA A 70 -2.07 -5.81 -1.76
C ALA A 70 -0.55 -5.61 -1.69
N HIS A 71 0.10 -5.99 -0.58
CA HIS A 71 1.56 -5.95 -0.45
C HIS A 71 2.25 -6.82 -1.50
N ARG A 72 1.76 -8.04 -1.72
CA ARG A 72 2.33 -8.97 -2.70
C ARG A 72 2.19 -8.43 -4.13
N ALA A 73 1.02 -7.92 -4.49
CA ALA A 73 0.74 -7.40 -5.81
C ALA A 73 1.56 -6.12 -6.09
N LEU A 74 1.58 -5.17 -5.15
CA LEU A 74 2.40 -3.96 -5.26
C LEU A 74 3.90 -4.28 -5.32
N TYR A 75 4.38 -5.23 -4.51
CA TYR A 75 5.77 -5.67 -4.56
C TYR A 75 6.13 -6.20 -5.95
N ALA A 76 5.29 -7.08 -6.51
CA ALA A 76 5.53 -7.65 -7.84
C ALA A 76 5.55 -6.59 -8.95
N GLU A 77 4.60 -5.64 -8.94
CA GLU A 77 4.56 -4.55 -9.92
C GLU A 77 5.80 -3.65 -9.81
N ILE A 78 6.14 -3.17 -8.61
CA ILE A 78 7.32 -2.32 -8.40
C ILE A 78 8.59 -3.08 -8.80
N GLN A 79 8.74 -4.34 -8.39
CA GLN A 79 9.92 -5.14 -8.73
C GLN A 79 10.07 -5.34 -10.23
N HIS A 80 8.98 -5.64 -10.94
CA HIS A 80 8.99 -5.77 -12.40
C HIS A 80 9.44 -4.47 -13.08
N ASN A 81 8.87 -3.34 -12.65
CA ASN A 81 9.22 -2.03 -13.20
C ASN A 81 10.69 -1.68 -12.98
N LEU A 82 11.23 -1.94 -11.79
CA LEU A 82 12.65 -1.74 -11.50
C LEU A 82 13.54 -2.67 -12.34
N GLY A 83 13.12 -3.91 -12.52
CA GLY A 83 13.80 -4.85 -13.41
C GLY A 83 13.91 -4.35 -14.85
N ASN A 84 12.88 -3.65 -15.35
CA ASN A 84 12.89 -3.05 -16.68
C ASN A 84 13.78 -1.80 -16.78
N LEU A 85 13.98 -1.07 -15.68
CA LEU A 85 14.88 0.10 -15.64
C LEU A 85 16.36 -0.28 -15.58
N GLY A 86 16.67 -1.46 -15.04
CA GLY A 86 18.06 -1.90 -14.80
C GLY A 86 18.67 -1.24 -13.57
N THR A 87 20.01 -1.21 -13.54
CA THR A 87 20.77 -0.56 -12.46
C THR A 87 20.89 0.95 -12.67
N ALA A 88 21.20 1.68 -11.60
CA ALA A 88 21.40 3.12 -11.68
C ALA A 88 22.59 3.47 -12.58
N GLU A 89 23.65 2.66 -12.54
CA GLU A 89 24.87 2.81 -13.32
C GLU A 89 24.61 2.61 -14.82
N GLU A 90 23.89 1.54 -15.19
CA GLU A 90 23.51 1.28 -16.59
C GLU A 90 22.64 2.42 -17.13
N LEU A 91 21.66 2.87 -16.34
CA LEU A 91 20.77 3.96 -16.74
C LEU A 91 21.51 5.29 -16.90
N GLN A 92 22.48 5.59 -16.03
CA GLN A 92 23.35 6.76 -16.18
C GLN A 92 24.22 6.67 -17.44
N GLY A 93 24.83 5.52 -17.69
CA GLY A 93 25.65 5.29 -18.89
C GLY A 93 24.85 5.49 -20.17
N PHE A 94 23.67 4.87 -20.26
CA PHE A 94 22.73 5.07 -21.37
C PHE A 94 22.30 6.53 -21.51
N GLY A 95 22.05 7.21 -20.39
CA GLY A 95 21.73 8.63 -20.36
C GLY A 95 22.82 9.50 -20.99
N GLN A 96 24.08 9.28 -20.60
CA GLN A 96 25.22 10.06 -21.13
C GLN A 96 25.45 9.83 -22.62
N GLU A 97 25.37 8.58 -23.09
CA GLU A 97 25.48 8.27 -24.52
C GLU A 97 24.39 9.01 -25.31
N MET A 98 23.15 8.96 -24.83
CA MET A 98 22.02 9.63 -25.47
C MET A 98 22.15 11.16 -25.46
N LEU A 99 22.67 11.74 -24.38
CA LEU A 99 22.95 13.17 -24.31
C LEU A 99 24.00 13.60 -25.34
N GLY A 100 25.05 12.81 -25.55
CA GLY A 100 26.03 13.04 -26.62
C GLY A 100 25.35 13.08 -27.98
N ARG A 101 24.51 12.08 -28.28
CA ARG A 101 23.75 12.03 -29.54
C ARG A 101 22.82 13.23 -29.72
N ILE A 102 22.14 13.68 -28.67
CA ILE A 102 21.25 14.86 -28.72
C ILE A 102 22.03 16.14 -29.02
N ARG A 103 23.25 16.27 -28.50
CA ARG A 103 24.08 17.46 -28.66
C ARG A 103 24.83 17.49 -29.99
N ASP A 104 25.34 16.35 -30.43
CA ASP A 104 26.31 16.26 -31.51
C ASP A 104 25.70 15.90 -32.87
N ALA A 105 24.55 15.21 -32.88
CA ALA A 105 23.89 14.83 -34.13
C ALA A 105 22.86 15.89 -34.56
N ASP A 106 23.02 16.41 -35.78
CA ASP A 106 22.13 17.42 -36.33
C ASP A 106 20.68 16.92 -36.39
N GLY A 107 19.78 17.70 -35.81
CA GLY A 107 18.34 17.40 -35.78
C GLY A 107 17.93 16.14 -35.01
N PHE A 108 18.81 15.50 -34.24
CA PHE A 108 18.44 14.25 -33.55
C PHE A 108 17.44 14.48 -32.42
N VAL A 109 16.38 13.67 -32.43
CA VAL A 109 15.31 13.66 -31.41
C VAL A 109 15.15 12.23 -30.91
N PRO A 110 15.30 11.98 -29.59
CA PRO A 110 15.14 10.65 -29.03
C PRO A 110 13.69 10.16 -29.14
N PHE A 111 13.52 8.87 -29.43
CA PHE A 111 12.22 8.23 -29.28
C PHE A 111 11.96 7.93 -27.80
N ILE A 112 10.90 8.54 -27.25
CA ILE A 112 10.50 8.32 -25.85
C ILE A 112 9.27 7.39 -25.84
N PRO A 113 9.42 6.12 -25.41
CA PRO A 113 8.30 5.19 -25.34
C PRO A 113 7.31 5.59 -24.23
N ARG A 114 6.03 5.27 -24.42
CA ARG A 114 5.08 5.25 -23.30
C ARG A 114 5.19 3.91 -22.58
N GLU A 115 5.41 3.97 -21.29
CA GLU A 115 5.42 2.79 -20.42
C GLU A 115 4.15 2.84 -19.56
N ARG A 116 3.55 1.68 -19.24
CA ARG A 116 2.37 1.61 -18.38
C ARG A 116 2.64 0.63 -17.24
N ASN A 117 3.06 1.19 -16.12
CA ASN A 117 3.76 0.47 -15.06
C ASN A 117 3.02 0.56 -13.69
N ASP A 118 1.72 0.81 -13.69
CA ASP A 118 0.92 1.15 -12.49
C ASP A 118 -0.47 0.50 -12.47
N THR A 119 -0.64 -0.63 -13.17
CA THR A 119 -1.95 -1.28 -13.35
C THR A 119 -2.51 -1.79 -12.02
N VAL A 120 -1.68 -2.45 -11.22
CA VAL A 120 -2.04 -2.96 -9.89
C VAL A 120 -2.30 -1.82 -8.93
N PHE A 121 -1.43 -0.80 -8.90
CA PHE A 121 -1.62 0.36 -8.04
C PHE A 121 -2.93 1.09 -8.33
N ARG A 122 -3.27 1.30 -9.61
CA ARG A 122 -4.55 1.91 -10.01
C ARG A 122 -5.75 1.10 -9.52
N ALA A 123 -5.69 -0.23 -9.60
CA ALA A 123 -6.75 -1.10 -9.11
C ALA A 123 -6.90 -1.05 -7.57
N LEU A 124 -5.81 -0.80 -6.84
CA LEU A 124 -5.80 -0.77 -5.37
C LEU A 124 -5.98 0.63 -4.77
N VAL A 125 -5.99 1.69 -5.57
CA VAL A 125 -5.98 3.08 -5.07
C VAL A 125 -7.18 3.41 -4.18
N SER A 126 -8.37 2.91 -4.51
CA SER A 126 -9.59 3.08 -3.69
C SER A 126 -9.49 2.38 -2.33
N GLU A 127 -8.67 1.34 -2.25
CA GLU A 127 -8.45 0.53 -1.06
C GLU A 127 -7.10 0.84 -0.39
N ILE A 128 -6.39 1.88 -0.80
CA ILE A 128 -5.03 2.17 -0.31
C ILE A 128 -4.97 2.38 1.22
N HIS A 129 -6.11 2.73 1.84
CA HIS A 129 -6.29 2.86 3.28
C HIS A 129 -6.12 1.54 4.07
N ILE A 130 -6.07 0.38 3.39
CA ILE A 130 -5.71 -0.90 4.03
C ILE A 130 -4.22 -0.96 4.37
N LEU A 131 -3.38 -0.20 3.65
CA LEU A 131 -1.94 -0.17 3.87
C LEU A 131 -1.60 0.53 5.19
N PRO A 132 -0.70 -0.02 6.01
CA PRO A 132 -0.21 0.66 7.18
C PRO A 132 0.63 1.87 6.77
N ARG A 133 0.65 2.90 7.63
CA ARG A 133 1.45 4.13 7.42
C ARG A 133 2.93 3.85 7.08
N THR A 134 3.48 2.77 7.62
CA THR A 134 4.87 2.37 7.34
C THR A 134 5.12 2.01 5.88
N SER A 135 4.15 1.43 5.17
CA SER A 135 4.30 1.03 3.76
C SER A 135 3.60 1.97 2.79
N ILE A 136 2.52 2.66 3.21
CA ILE A 136 1.79 3.56 2.31
C ILE A 136 2.69 4.70 1.82
N ASP A 137 3.48 5.31 2.70
CA ASP A 137 4.32 6.46 2.35
C ASP A 137 5.34 6.12 1.24
N PRO A 138 6.20 5.08 1.37
CA PRO A 138 7.17 4.76 0.30
C PRO A 138 6.50 4.26 -0.98
N VAL A 139 5.36 3.56 -0.90
CA VAL A 139 4.58 3.14 -2.08
C VAL A 139 4.07 4.37 -2.83
N VAL A 140 3.41 5.29 -2.13
CA VAL A 140 2.90 6.53 -2.73
C VAL A 140 4.05 7.37 -3.28
N GLN A 141 5.19 7.45 -2.59
CA GLN A 141 6.35 8.19 -3.09
C GLN A 141 6.87 7.63 -4.43
N TYR A 142 6.93 6.31 -4.57
CA TYR A 142 7.28 5.66 -5.84
C TYR A 142 6.26 5.99 -6.95
N TYR A 143 4.96 5.78 -6.72
CA TYR A 143 3.94 6.00 -7.75
C TYR A 143 3.72 7.48 -8.10
N SER A 144 3.92 8.40 -7.15
CA SER A 144 3.93 9.83 -7.44
C SER A 144 5.10 10.22 -8.35
N GLN A 145 6.28 9.61 -8.14
CA GLN A 145 7.42 9.82 -9.02
C GLN A 145 7.20 9.20 -10.40
N LEU A 146 6.50 8.06 -10.47
CA LEU A 146 6.12 7.41 -11.73
C LEU A 146 5.13 8.28 -12.52
N ALA A 147 4.13 8.86 -11.85
CA ALA A 147 3.20 9.79 -12.47
C ALA A 147 3.91 11.06 -13.00
N ALA A 148 4.92 11.56 -12.28
CA ALA A 148 5.75 12.67 -12.75
C ALA A 148 6.59 12.28 -13.99
N LEU A 149 7.08 11.04 -14.05
CA LEU A 149 7.76 10.51 -15.23
C LEU A 149 6.80 10.44 -16.43
N ASP A 150 5.60 9.89 -16.23
CA ASP A 150 4.60 9.74 -17.29
C ASP A 150 4.20 11.10 -17.88
N ALA A 151 3.99 12.10 -17.03
CA ALA A 151 3.71 13.48 -17.47
C ALA A 151 4.86 14.05 -18.31
N LEU A 152 6.10 13.89 -17.86
CA LEU A 152 7.27 14.34 -18.62
C LEU A 152 7.41 13.59 -19.95
N VAL A 153 7.14 12.29 -19.97
CA VAL A 153 7.16 11.47 -21.19
C VAL A 153 6.14 11.99 -22.20
N ASP A 154 4.92 12.34 -21.77
CA ASP A 154 3.92 12.90 -22.67
C ASP A 154 4.34 14.27 -23.22
N ASP A 155 4.96 15.12 -22.41
CA ASP A 155 5.53 16.40 -22.87
C ASP A 155 6.67 16.21 -23.89
N MET A 156 7.59 15.28 -23.62
CA MET A 156 8.72 14.97 -24.52
C MET A 156 8.30 14.33 -25.84
N ARG A 157 7.13 13.69 -25.88
CA ARG A 157 6.56 13.12 -27.11
C ARG A 157 5.83 14.17 -27.96
N GLY A 158 5.50 15.31 -27.37
CA GLY A 158 4.84 16.43 -28.03
C GLY A 158 5.72 17.11 -29.10
N ASP A 159 5.08 17.89 -29.97
CA ASP A 159 5.79 18.59 -31.05
C ASP A 159 6.70 19.71 -30.52
N SER A 160 6.34 20.30 -29.37
CA SER A 160 7.17 21.31 -28.70
C SER A 160 8.58 20.81 -28.46
N PHE A 161 8.74 19.61 -27.90
CA PHE A 161 10.04 18.99 -27.64
C PHE A 161 10.86 18.76 -28.92
N LYS A 162 10.21 18.32 -30.00
CA LYS A 162 10.88 18.07 -31.29
C LYS A 162 11.46 19.35 -31.88
N THR A 163 10.76 20.48 -31.72
CA THR A 163 11.16 21.79 -32.27
C THR A 163 12.15 22.58 -31.40
N MET A 164 12.42 22.13 -30.17
CA MET A 164 13.36 22.82 -29.27
C MET A 164 14.80 22.80 -29.80
N SER A 165 15.67 23.65 -29.25
CA SER A 165 17.10 23.56 -29.53
C SER A 165 17.69 22.24 -28.98
N PRO A 166 18.77 21.71 -29.60
CA PRO A 166 19.47 20.53 -29.10
C PRO A 166 19.87 20.63 -27.62
N LEU A 167 20.39 21.78 -27.19
CA LEU A 167 20.77 22.02 -25.80
C LEU A 167 19.57 21.92 -24.85
N ARG A 168 18.42 22.51 -25.21
CA ARG A 168 17.22 22.44 -24.38
C ARG A 168 16.66 21.02 -24.30
N ARG A 169 16.69 20.26 -25.39
CA ARG A 169 16.33 18.84 -25.37
C ARG A 169 17.26 18.04 -24.46
N ALA A 170 18.56 18.33 -24.47
CA ALA A 170 19.53 17.66 -23.62
C ALA A 170 19.28 17.93 -22.12
N ASP A 171 18.95 19.16 -21.75
CA ASP A 171 18.59 19.50 -20.36
C ASP A 171 17.35 18.70 -19.90
N ILE A 172 16.29 18.68 -20.71
CA ILE A 172 15.07 17.93 -20.40
C ILE A 172 15.33 16.42 -20.34
N TYR A 173 16.17 15.90 -21.24
CA TYR A 173 16.56 14.49 -21.22
C TYR A 173 17.39 14.16 -19.96
N THR A 174 18.20 15.09 -19.46
CA THR A 174 18.91 14.96 -18.19
C THR A 174 17.91 14.84 -17.03
N ASP A 175 16.87 15.67 -17.00
CA ASP A 175 15.80 15.59 -16.00
C ASP A 175 15.04 14.25 -16.09
N TYR A 176 14.76 13.77 -17.30
CA TYR A 176 14.13 12.47 -17.56
C TYR A 176 14.93 11.31 -16.95
N ILE A 177 16.24 11.27 -17.20
CA ILE A 177 17.13 10.27 -16.57
C ILE A 177 17.17 10.46 -15.05
N GLY A 178 17.23 11.69 -14.56
CA GLY A 178 17.21 12.00 -13.12
C GLY A 178 15.93 11.54 -12.41
N ILE A 179 14.77 11.62 -13.07
CA ILE A 179 13.51 11.06 -12.56
C ILE A 179 13.57 9.52 -12.51
N LYS A 180 14.07 8.87 -13.57
CA LYS A 180 14.20 7.41 -13.61
C LYS A 180 15.17 6.88 -12.53
N LEU A 181 16.24 7.61 -12.23
CA LEU A 181 17.14 7.26 -11.11
C LEU A 181 16.44 7.37 -9.75
N ARG A 182 15.67 8.45 -9.52
CA ARG A 182 14.86 8.58 -8.29
C ARG A 182 13.79 7.49 -8.17
N LEU A 183 13.23 7.03 -9.29
CA LEU A 183 12.31 5.89 -9.30
C LEU A 183 12.98 4.61 -8.78
N ILE A 184 14.22 4.34 -9.17
CA ILE A 184 14.99 3.20 -8.66
C ILE A 184 15.15 3.31 -7.15
N GLU A 185 15.51 4.49 -6.64
CA GLU A 185 15.65 4.72 -5.19
C GLU A 185 14.34 4.49 -4.43
N TYR A 186 13.24 5.12 -4.87
CA TYR A 186 11.94 5.04 -4.20
C TYR A 186 11.33 3.65 -4.31
N GLY A 187 11.50 2.98 -5.45
CA GLY A 187 11.05 1.60 -5.64
C GLY A 187 11.80 0.66 -4.69
N ASN A 188 13.12 0.80 -4.58
CA ASN A 188 13.93 0.01 -3.66
C ASN A 188 13.56 0.26 -2.18
N GLU A 189 13.21 1.49 -1.80
CA GLU A 189 12.66 1.79 -0.46
C GLU A 189 11.32 1.07 -0.23
N ALA A 190 10.40 1.14 -1.20
CA ALA A 190 9.10 0.49 -1.13
C ALA A 190 9.23 -1.03 -1.01
N LEU A 191 10.01 -1.68 -1.88
CA LEU A 191 10.26 -3.12 -1.85
C LEU A 191 10.87 -3.57 -0.52
N ALA A 192 11.90 -2.87 -0.04
CA ALA A 192 12.53 -3.19 1.24
C ALA A 192 11.56 -3.05 2.42
N THR A 193 10.67 -2.05 2.37
CA THR A 193 9.69 -1.80 3.42
C THR A 193 8.58 -2.85 3.43
N ILE A 194 8.07 -3.23 2.26
CA ILE A 194 7.07 -4.29 2.10
C ILE A 194 7.65 -5.64 2.55
N ASP A 195 8.87 -5.99 2.11
CA ASP A 195 9.55 -7.23 2.51
C ASP A 195 9.81 -7.27 4.03
N ALA A 196 10.28 -6.16 4.60
CA ALA A 196 10.47 -6.04 6.05
C ALA A 196 9.15 -6.19 6.82
N TYR A 197 8.04 -5.67 6.28
CA TYR A 197 6.71 -5.86 6.86
C TYR A 197 6.29 -7.33 6.80
N ALA A 198 6.47 -8.00 5.67
CA ALA A 198 6.15 -9.42 5.52
C ALA A 198 6.94 -10.30 6.51
N LYS A 199 8.24 -9.98 6.73
CA LYS A 199 9.14 -10.78 7.59
C LYS A 199 9.05 -10.47 9.10
N GLY A 200 8.58 -9.29 9.50
CA GLY A 200 8.65 -8.86 10.91
C GLY A 200 7.62 -7.82 11.32
N GLY A 201 6.58 -7.65 10.52
CA GLY A 201 5.47 -6.74 10.74
C GLY A 201 5.88 -5.26 10.78
N ARG A 202 4.97 -4.45 11.32
CA ARG A 202 5.06 -2.99 11.34
C ARG A 202 6.35 -2.46 11.99
N ARG A 203 6.85 -3.10 13.05
CA ARG A 203 8.04 -2.65 13.79
C ARG A 203 9.30 -2.76 12.93
N LYS A 204 9.46 -3.89 12.23
CA LYS A 204 10.62 -4.11 11.34
C LYS A 204 10.56 -3.18 10.12
N ALA A 205 9.39 -3.06 9.50
CA ALA A 205 9.16 -2.16 8.37
C ALA A 205 9.52 -0.70 8.71
N ARG A 206 9.08 -0.23 9.89
CA ARG A 206 9.38 1.14 10.35
C ARG A 206 10.87 1.40 10.45
N ARG A 207 11.64 0.50 11.08
CA ARG A 207 13.09 0.64 11.22
C ARG A 207 13.80 0.69 9.87
N VAL A 208 13.37 -0.14 8.92
CA VAL A 208 13.94 -0.17 7.56
C VAL A 208 13.66 1.13 6.81
N SER A 209 12.42 1.61 6.83
CA SER A 209 12.06 2.88 6.18
C SER A 209 12.79 4.07 6.82
N GLU A 210 12.83 4.16 8.16
CA GLU A 210 13.57 5.23 8.85
C GLU A 210 15.07 5.21 8.52
N LYS A 211 15.71 4.04 8.52
CA LYS A 211 17.12 3.89 8.14
C LYS A 211 17.38 4.36 6.71
N ARG A 212 16.54 3.95 5.75
CA ARG A 212 16.70 4.35 4.33
C ARG A 212 16.46 5.85 4.13
N ARG A 213 15.47 6.42 4.82
CA ARG A 213 15.20 7.86 4.79
C ARG A 213 16.34 8.68 5.38
N ALA A 214 16.97 8.21 6.46
CA ALA A 214 18.15 8.83 7.05
C ALA A 214 19.33 8.80 6.06
N ALA A 215 19.65 7.62 5.52
CA ALA A 215 20.72 7.47 4.53
C ALA A 215 20.54 8.37 3.30
N ARG A 216 19.30 8.53 2.82
CA ARG A 216 19.00 9.45 1.70
C ARG A 216 19.20 10.91 2.08
N ARG A 217 18.81 11.32 3.29
CA ARG A 217 19.02 12.70 3.75
C ARG A 217 20.50 13.03 3.87
N GLU A 218 21.30 12.07 4.35
CA GLU A 218 22.76 12.20 4.41
C GLU A 218 23.39 12.30 3.02
N ALA A 219 22.89 11.54 2.04
CA ALA A 219 23.37 11.62 0.66
C ALA A 219 22.98 12.92 -0.07
N GLN A 220 22.03 13.69 0.47
CA GLN A 220 21.53 14.95 -0.09
C GLN A 220 22.07 16.19 0.62
N ALA A 221 22.81 16.01 1.72
CA ALA A 221 23.44 17.08 2.51
C ALA A 221 24.90 17.28 2.05
#